data_AF-A0A139ACP1-F1
#
_entry.id   AF-A0A139ACP1-F1
#
_cell.length_a   1.000
_cell.length_b   1.000
_cell.length_c   1.000
_cell.angle_alpha   90.00
_cell.angle_beta   90.00
_cell.angle_gamma   90.00
#
_symmetry.space_group_name_H-M   'P 1'
#
loop_
_entity.id
_entity.type
_entity.pdbx_description
1 polymer ?
#
loop_
_entity_poly.entity_id
_entity_poly.type
_entity_poly.pdbx_seq_one_letter_code
_entity_poly.pdbx_strand_id
1 'polypeptide(L)'
;MKDAFSPSPSRVPRPIALVILALIPIILLGFSFSRTRDPGSEDRLMTVVPVPTVEAPPIRNKVTTETSLVAATIVTAYFPLQRSKHSTDDYAKWMKPLLGINAPLVAYTTPAGLTTMQSLRDPSLPTEYVLLDSPWDLPPIKPHRDAYEKLQHPIDPERGIHSPELYAVWNAKPYMVKEAIRRGTFPAHVYAWVDVGSFREHNLVGDLHDWPDPIRVREAFPHTNSSLLFEHIVHGGTPGLIHQARSFSSSSEPLLVGDIIAGTTFWGPPKAFEAYAADFYALHDRLLSQGGIFVGKDQTLINSLLARNPKTFRVLRCLDDMQDRGACGDPWFYFQKYFALDSELPQNYHCPRPPVRTFAEVLEMGRY
;
A
#
# COMPACT_ATOMS: atom_id res chain seq x y z
N MET A 1 18.68 -35.05 64.54
CA MET A 1 19.87 -34.29 65.01
C MET A 1 20.63 -33.80 63.78
N LYS A 2 20.99 -32.51 63.76
CA LYS A 2 21.61 -31.70 62.66
C LYS A 2 20.58 -31.10 61.69
N ASP A 3 20.17 -29.83 61.87
CA ASP A 3 20.83 -28.54 61.53
C ASP A 3 20.35 -28.05 60.14
N ALA A 4 19.44 -27.08 60.07
CA ALA A 4 19.66 -25.62 60.10
C ALA A 4 20.07 -25.06 58.72
N PHE A 5 19.20 -24.23 58.11
CA PHE A 5 19.52 -22.99 57.37
C PHE A 5 18.24 -22.39 56.76
N SER A 6 17.68 -21.36 57.41
CA SER A 6 16.70 -20.43 56.82
C SER A 6 17.43 -19.18 56.36
N PRO A 7 17.21 -18.67 55.14
CA PRO A 7 17.62 -17.32 54.78
C PRO A 7 16.53 -16.29 55.13
N SER A 8 16.96 -15.23 55.78
CA SER A 8 16.23 -14.00 56.08
C SER A 8 15.87 -13.21 54.80
N PRO A 9 14.67 -12.59 54.70
CA PRO A 9 14.36 -11.68 53.62
C PRO A 9 14.98 -10.29 53.86
N SER A 10 15.85 -9.89 52.93
CA SER A 10 16.45 -8.55 52.87
C SER A 10 15.38 -7.46 52.69
N ARG A 11 15.35 -6.50 53.60
CA ARG A 11 14.57 -5.26 53.52
C ARG A 11 15.13 -4.35 52.43
N VAL A 12 14.32 -4.03 51.43
CA VAL A 12 14.61 -2.95 50.48
C VAL A 12 14.16 -1.62 51.10
N PRO A 13 15.02 -0.60 51.19
CA PRO A 13 14.62 0.71 51.68
C PRO A 13 13.80 1.46 50.61
N ARG A 14 12.55 1.80 50.94
CA ARG A 14 11.76 2.81 50.21
C ARG A 14 12.24 4.19 50.66
N PRO A 15 12.67 5.07 49.74
CA PRO A 15 11.86 6.24 49.44
C PRO A 15 12.10 6.80 48.01
N ILE A 16 11.43 6.26 46.99
CA ILE A 16 11.37 6.90 45.65
C ILE A 16 9.93 6.98 45.11
N ALA A 17 9.01 6.16 45.64
CA ALA A 17 7.63 6.08 45.15
C ALA A 17 6.76 7.32 45.45
N LEU A 18 7.19 8.26 46.31
CA LEU A 18 6.39 9.43 46.68
C LEU A 18 6.71 10.70 45.87
N VAL A 19 7.85 10.76 45.18
CA VAL A 19 8.20 11.95 44.36
C VAL A 19 7.57 11.88 42.97
N ILE A 20 7.30 10.68 42.44
CA ILE A 20 6.74 10.49 41.09
C ILE A 20 5.23 10.82 41.05
N LEU A 21 4.50 10.66 42.15
CA LEU A 21 3.06 10.97 42.21
C LEU A 21 2.73 12.46 42.32
N ALA A 22 3.69 13.31 42.69
CA ALA A 22 3.49 14.76 42.82
C ALA A 22 3.69 15.55 41.51
N LEU A 23 4.31 14.95 40.48
CA LEU A 23 4.61 15.63 39.20
C LEU A 23 3.57 15.39 38.10
N ILE A 24 2.72 14.37 38.25
CA ILE A 24 1.67 14.03 37.28
C ILE A 24 0.61 15.14 37.11
N PRO A 25 0.18 15.89 38.16
CA PRO A 25 -0.80 16.97 37.98
C PRO A 25 -0.22 18.20 37.24
N ILE A 26 1.09 18.44 37.34
CA ILE A 26 1.75 19.62 36.75
C ILE A 26 1.95 19.44 35.24
N ILE A 27 2.23 18.22 34.79
CA ILE A 27 2.36 17.90 33.36
C ILE A 27 1.00 17.94 32.65
N LEU A 28 -0.09 17.55 33.33
CA LEU A 28 -1.45 17.57 32.75
C LEU A 28 -2.06 18.98 32.66
N LEU A 29 -1.63 19.93 33.52
CA LEU A 29 -2.04 21.34 33.43
C LEU A 29 -1.28 22.11 32.33
N GLY A 30 -0.05 21.70 31.97
CA GLY A 30 0.69 22.28 30.85
C GLY A 30 0.12 21.92 29.47
N PHE A 31 -0.52 20.75 29.35
CA PHE A 31 -1.10 20.28 28.07
C PHE A 31 -2.46 20.91 27.72
N SER A 32 -3.18 21.48 28.70
CA SER A 32 -4.48 22.09 28.45
C SER A 32 -4.43 23.52 27.88
N PHE A 33 -3.24 24.14 27.77
CA PHE A 33 -3.11 25.56 27.35
C PHE A 33 -2.47 25.80 25.97
N SER A 34 -2.15 24.75 25.21
CA SER A 34 -1.43 24.90 23.92
C SER A 34 -2.25 24.57 22.66
N ARG A 35 -3.59 24.64 22.72
CA ARG A 35 -4.46 24.60 21.54
C ARG A 35 -5.03 25.99 21.23
N THR A 36 -4.16 26.91 20.86
CA THR A 36 -4.59 28.03 20.00
C THR A 36 -4.49 27.55 18.55
N ARG A 37 -5.65 27.59 17.88
CA ARG A 37 -5.80 27.37 16.43
C ARG A 37 -4.77 28.20 15.69
N ASP A 38 -4.03 27.57 14.78
CA ASP A 38 -3.27 28.23 13.74
C ASP A 38 -4.23 28.50 12.56
N PRO A 39 -4.64 29.76 12.30
CA PRO A 39 -5.43 30.11 11.13
C PRO A 39 -4.45 30.55 10.04
N GLY A 40 -3.77 29.59 9.40
CA GLY A 40 -2.69 29.98 8.49
C GLY A 40 -1.95 28.86 7.76
N SER A 41 -2.60 27.75 7.40
CA SER A 41 -2.02 26.86 6.38
C SER A 41 -2.41 27.36 4.99
N GLU A 42 -1.62 28.29 4.46
CA GLU A 42 -1.70 28.65 3.04
C GLU A 42 -1.46 27.40 2.18
N ASP A 43 -2.35 27.18 1.22
CA ASP A 43 -2.20 26.23 0.12
C ASP A 43 -0.93 26.56 -0.66
N ARG A 44 0.20 25.93 -0.28
CA ARG A 44 1.35 25.86 -1.19
C ARG A 44 0.95 24.98 -2.36
N LEU A 45 0.57 25.63 -3.45
CA LEU A 45 0.42 25.05 -4.78
C LEU A 45 1.62 24.13 -5.05
N MET A 46 1.35 22.83 -5.16
CA MET A 46 2.34 21.88 -5.67
C MET A 46 2.74 22.36 -7.07
N THR A 47 4.04 22.56 -7.28
CA THR A 47 4.54 23.00 -8.58
C THR A 47 4.42 21.84 -9.56
N VAL A 48 3.41 21.91 -10.43
CA VAL A 48 3.34 21.04 -11.61
C VAL A 48 4.39 21.54 -12.57
N VAL A 49 5.43 20.74 -12.82
CA VAL A 49 6.38 21.04 -13.89
C VAL A 49 5.66 20.74 -15.21
N PRO A 50 5.39 21.74 -16.07
CA PRO A 50 4.76 21.49 -17.35
C PRO A 50 5.69 20.62 -18.21
N VAL A 51 5.24 19.42 -18.53
CA VAL A 51 5.91 18.56 -19.52
C VAL A 51 5.64 19.15 -20.89
N PRO A 52 6.65 19.31 -21.77
CA PRO A 52 6.41 19.73 -23.14
C PRO A 52 5.43 18.75 -23.81
N THR A 53 4.31 19.27 -24.31
CA THR A 53 3.30 18.52 -25.04
C THR A 53 3.91 18.02 -26.35
N VAL A 54 4.40 16.78 -26.34
CA VAL A 54 4.68 16.02 -27.57
C VAL A 54 3.34 15.45 -28.04
N GLU A 55 2.95 15.71 -29.28
CA GLU A 55 1.79 15.07 -29.89
C GLU A 55 1.99 13.55 -29.82
N ALA A 56 1.18 12.88 -28.99
CA ALA A 56 1.26 11.44 -28.82
C ALA A 56 0.90 10.74 -30.14
N PRO A 57 1.60 9.64 -30.49
CA PRO A 57 1.21 8.83 -31.64
C PRO A 57 -0.23 8.32 -31.48
N PRO A 58 -0.96 8.11 -32.59
CA PRO A 58 -2.37 7.74 -32.54
C PRO A 58 -2.55 6.41 -31.82
N ILE A 59 -3.11 6.48 -30.61
CA ILE A 59 -3.56 5.32 -29.84
C ILE A 59 -4.62 4.60 -30.68
N ARG A 60 -4.41 3.30 -30.92
CA ARG A 60 -5.25 2.46 -31.78
C ARG A 60 -6.59 2.08 -31.13
N ASN A 61 -7.29 3.05 -30.56
CA ASN A 61 -8.63 2.90 -30.00
C ASN A 61 -9.58 3.77 -30.84
N LYS A 62 -10.55 3.14 -31.52
CA LYS A 62 -11.63 3.85 -32.21
C LYS A 62 -12.38 4.72 -31.20
N VAL A 63 -12.17 6.03 -31.28
CA VAL A 63 -12.81 7.03 -30.42
C VAL A 63 -14.23 7.27 -30.90
N THR A 64 -15.22 6.90 -30.09
CA THR A 64 -16.58 7.47 -30.13
C THR A 64 -16.63 8.65 -29.15
N THR A 65 -17.31 9.72 -29.51
CA THR A 65 -17.31 11.06 -28.88
C THR A 65 -18.01 11.17 -27.52
N GLU A 66 -17.76 10.21 -26.62
CA GLU A 66 -17.82 10.42 -25.16
C GLU A 66 -16.38 10.65 -24.70
N THR A 67 -16.13 11.50 -23.70
CA THR A 67 -14.80 11.71 -23.10
C THR A 67 -14.06 10.38 -22.99
N SER A 68 -13.00 10.18 -23.80
CA SER A 68 -12.40 8.88 -24.04
C SER A 68 -11.64 8.40 -22.81
N LEU A 69 -12.35 7.80 -21.86
CA LEU A 69 -11.74 7.18 -20.70
C LEU A 69 -10.81 6.07 -21.16
N VAL A 70 -9.58 6.05 -20.63
CA VAL A 70 -8.70 4.89 -20.79
C VAL A 70 -9.18 3.76 -19.89
N ALA A 71 -8.77 2.53 -20.19
CA ALA A 71 -9.13 1.38 -19.37
C ALA A 71 -8.60 1.53 -17.93
N ALA A 72 -7.32 1.88 -17.79
CA ALA A 72 -6.67 2.05 -16.50
C ALA A 72 -5.66 3.21 -16.50
N THR A 73 -5.54 3.85 -15.34
CA THR A 73 -4.41 4.74 -15.03
C THR A 73 -3.61 4.14 -13.88
N ILE A 74 -2.31 4.00 -14.09
CA ILE A 74 -1.39 3.43 -13.11
C ILE A 74 -0.86 4.54 -12.22
N VAL A 75 -0.80 4.29 -10.92
CA VAL A 75 -0.26 5.20 -9.91
C VAL A 75 0.85 4.48 -9.18
N THR A 76 2.01 5.11 -9.12
CA THR A 76 3.19 4.55 -8.42
C THR A 76 3.92 5.65 -7.67
N ALA A 77 4.88 5.23 -6.84
CA ALA A 77 5.83 6.17 -6.25
C ALA A 77 7.23 5.57 -6.14
N TYR A 78 8.23 6.43 -6.30
CA TYR A 78 9.61 6.12 -6.03
C TYR A 78 10.25 7.24 -5.24
N PHE A 79 10.60 6.95 -3.98
CA PHE A 79 11.38 7.84 -3.14
C PHE A 79 12.73 7.16 -2.88
N PRO A 80 13.87 7.76 -3.28
CA PRO A 80 15.18 7.18 -3.03
C PRO A 80 15.53 7.32 -1.53
N LEU A 81 15.04 6.37 -0.73
CA LEU A 81 15.23 6.36 0.73
C LEU A 81 16.68 6.06 1.08
N GLN A 82 17.20 6.72 2.13
CA GLN A 82 18.56 6.46 2.62
C GLN A 82 18.73 5.04 3.16
N ARG A 83 17.66 4.46 3.70
CA ARG A 83 17.62 3.10 4.22
C ARG A 83 16.52 2.34 3.51
N SER A 84 16.93 1.34 2.72
CA SER A 84 16.06 0.42 2.01
C SER A 84 16.57 -1.01 2.16
N LYS A 85 15.65 -1.97 2.09
CA LYS A 85 15.98 -3.41 2.08
C LYS A 85 16.83 -3.82 0.86
N HIS A 86 16.71 -3.07 -0.23
CA HIS A 86 17.32 -3.37 -1.52
C HIS A 86 18.13 -2.19 -2.04
N SER A 87 19.13 -2.46 -2.88
CA SER A 87 20.00 -1.43 -3.44
C SER A 87 19.28 -0.57 -4.48
N THR A 88 19.80 0.63 -4.76
CA THR A 88 19.29 1.49 -5.84
C THR A 88 19.34 0.77 -7.20
N ASP A 89 20.37 -0.04 -7.43
CA ASP A 89 20.52 -0.81 -8.68
C ASP A 89 19.45 -1.90 -8.81
N ASP A 90 19.07 -2.56 -7.71
CA ASP A 90 17.97 -3.52 -7.71
C ASP A 90 16.65 -2.81 -8.06
N TYR A 91 16.39 -1.66 -7.44
CA TYR A 91 15.20 -0.86 -7.79
C TYR A 91 15.23 -0.42 -9.24
N ALA A 92 16.36 0.05 -9.78
CA ALA A 92 16.44 0.43 -11.20
C ALA A 92 16.04 -0.74 -12.13
N LYS A 93 16.48 -1.96 -11.81
CA LYS A 93 16.09 -3.18 -12.55
C LYS A 93 14.60 -3.49 -12.45
N TRP A 94 14.00 -3.32 -11.27
CA TRP A 94 12.59 -3.64 -11.02
C TRP A 94 11.62 -2.56 -11.51
N MET A 95 12.07 -1.30 -11.51
CA MET A 95 11.30 -0.18 -12.04
C MET A 95 11.25 -0.23 -13.56
N LYS A 96 12.31 -0.70 -14.23
CA LYS A 96 12.42 -0.65 -15.69
C LYS A 96 11.21 -1.30 -16.41
N PRO A 97 10.72 -2.50 -16.06
CA PRO A 97 9.56 -3.05 -16.73
C PRO A 97 8.28 -2.26 -16.45
N LEU A 98 8.04 -1.82 -15.22
CA LEU A 98 6.88 -0.98 -14.87
C LEU A 98 6.90 0.36 -15.64
N LEU A 99 8.06 1.00 -15.75
CA LEU A 99 8.24 2.24 -16.51
C LEU A 99 8.34 1.99 -18.02
N GLY A 100 8.40 0.74 -18.47
CA GLY A 100 8.36 0.36 -19.87
C GLY A 100 6.93 0.21 -20.42
N ILE A 101 5.92 0.12 -19.55
CA ILE A 101 4.55 -0.14 -19.99
C ILE A 101 3.95 1.03 -20.79
N ASN A 102 3.15 0.70 -21.78
CA ASN A 102 2.39 1.61 -22.63
C ASN A 102 1.02 1.90 -22.01
N ALA A 103 1.04 2.43 -20.79
CA ALA A 103 -0.15 2.87 -20.06
C ALA A 103 0.06 4.26 -19.45
N PRO A 104 -1.03 5.04 -19.26
CA PRO A 104 -0.97 6.29 -18.50
C PRO A 104 -0.48 6.07 -17.08
N LEU A 105 0.52 6.86 -16.68
CA LEU A 105 1.21 6.72 -15.40
C LEU A 105 1.22 8.04 -14.63
N VAL A 106 0.80 8.02 -13.37
CA VAL A 106 1.04 9.10 -12.41
C VAL A 106 2.08 8.63 -11.39
N ALA A 107 3.23 9.30 -11.36
CA ALA A 107 4.37 8.92 -10.56
C ALA A 107 4.71 9.98 -9.50
N TYR A 108 4.65 9.60 -8.23
CA TYR A 108 5.07 10.46 -7.12
C TYR A 108 6.55 10.23 -6.80
N THR A 109 7.34 11.30 -6.72
CA THR A 109 8.78 11.18 -6.49
C THR A 109 9.41 12.48 -5.97
N THR A 110 10.71 12.43 -5.69
CA THR A 110 11.55 13.61 -5.41
C THR A 110 12.29 14.05 -6.67
N PRO A 111 12.90 15.25 -6.70
CA PRO A 111 13.79 15.64 -7.82
C PRO A 111 14.90 14.62 -8.10
N ALA A 112 15.46 14.00 -7.05
CA ALA A 112 16.45 12.94 -7.20
C ALA A 112 15.84 11.67 -7.83
N GLY A 113 14.66 11.25 -7.38
CA GLY A 113 13.98 10.08 -7.93
C GLY A 113 13.46 10.31 -9.36
N LEU A 114 13.06 11.53 -9.71
CA LEU A 114 12.63 11.93 -11.06
C LEU A 114 13.72 11.60 -12.09
N THR A 115 14.97 11.96 -11.80
CA THR A 115 16.10 11.70 -12.70
C THR A 115 16.20 10.21 -13.04
N THR A 116 16.07 9.34 -12.03
CA THR A 116 16.06 7.89 -12.23
C THR A 116 14.86 7.44 -13.06
N MET A 117 13.65 7.90 -12.73
CA MET A 117 12.44 7.48 -13.44
C MET A 117 12.43 7.92 -14.91
N GLN A 118 12.87 9.16 -15.20
CA GLN A 118 12.98 9.67 -16.57
C GLN A 118 14.04 8.94 -17.40
N SER A 119 15.11 8.44 -16.77
CA SER A 119 16.11 7.63 -17.48
C SER A 119 15.59 6.25 -17.91
N LEU A 120 14.51 5.78 -17.30
CA LEU A 120 13.92 4.46 -17.53
C LEU A 120 12.60 4.50 -18.32
N ARG A 121 11.90 5.64 -18.31
CA ARG A 121 10.62 5.86 -19.00
C ARG A 121 10.86 6.50 -20.37
N ASP A 122 10.27 5.95 -21.41
CA ASP A 122 10.21 6.64 -22.71
C ASP A 122 9.41 7.95 -22.57
N PRO A 123 9.98 9.12 -22.93
CA PRO A 123 9.31 10.41 -22.79
C PRO A 123 8.08 10.58 -23.70
N SER A 124 7.90 9.73 -24.72
CA SER A 124 6.71 9.74 -25.58
C SER A 124 5.49 9.09 -24.92
N LEU A 125 5.66 8.34 -23.82
CA LEU A 125 4.58 7.63 -23.18
C LEU A 125 3.88 8.48 -22.11
N PRO A 126 2.54 8.40 -21.99
CA PRO A 126 1.75 9.31 -21.16
C PRO A 126 2.13 9.19 -19.68
N THR A 127 2.76 10.24 -19.14
CA THR A 127 3.29 10.25 -17.77
C THR A 127 3.10 11.62 -17.11
N GLU A 128 2.58 11.64 -15.89
CA GLU A 128 2.60 12.80 -14.99
C GLU A 128 3.56 12.52 -13.83
N TYR A 129 4.51 13.41 -13.58
CA TYR A 129 5.36 13.36 -12.39
C TYR A 129 4.87 14.36 -11.36
N VAL A 130 4.56 13.88 -10.16
CA VAL A 130 4.21 14.71 -9.00
C VAL A 130 5.44 14.79 -8.09
N LEU A 131 6.04 15.98 -8.02
CA LEU A 131 7.27 16.21 -7.28
C LEU A 131 6.98 16.67 -5.85
N LEU A 132 7.70 16.05 -4.91
CA LEU A 132 7.70 16.35 -3.49
C LEU A 132 9.15 16.46 -3.02
N ASP A 133 9.44 17.26 -1.99
CA ASP A 133 10.80 17.30 -1.44
C ASP A 133 11.11 16.00 -0.66
N SER A 134 10.07 15.41 -0.08
CA SER A 134 10.15 14.23 0.79
C SER A 134 8.84 13.44 0.82
N PRO A 135 8.85 12.12 1.11
CA PRO A 135 7.61 11.38 1.40
C PRO A 135 6.84 11.97 2.60
N TRP A 136 7.50 12.74 3.47
CA TRP A 136 6.87 13.45 4.58
C TRP A 136 5.97 14.61 4.15
N ASP A 137 6.07 15.07 2.91
CA ASP A 137 5.24 16.16 2.40
C ASP A 137 3.85 15.70 1.93
N LEU A 138 3.60 14.38 1.93
CA LEU A 138 2.29 13.81 1.61
C LEU A 138 1.26 14.25 2.67
N PRO A 139 0.16 14.93 2.28
CA PRO A 139 -0.77 15.56 3.22
C PRO A 139 -1.31 14.69 4.37
N PRO A 140 -1.76 13.43 4.18
CA PRO A 140 -2.24 12.63 5.30
C PRO A 140 -1.10 12.16 6.22
N ILE A 141 0.15 12.20 5.76
CA ILE A 141 1.30 11.68 6.51
C ILE A 141 2.04 12.80 7.25
N LYS A 142 2.10 13.99 6.65
CA LYS A 142 2.83 15.15 7.18
C LYS A 142 2.60 15.41 8.68
N PRO A 143 1.36 15.32 9.23
CA PRO A 143 1.12 15.52 10.66
C PRO A 143 1.67 14.42 11.57
N HIS A 144 2.05 13.26 11.01
CA HIS A 144 2.39 12.04 11.76
C HIS A 144 3.87 11.70 11.75
N ARG A 145 4.72 12.53 11.14
CA ARG A 145 6.17 12.30 11.08
C ARG A 145 6.78 11.94 12.43
N ASP A 146 6.54 12.79 13.43
CA ASP A 146 7.05 12.58 14.78
C ASP A 146 6.55 11.26 15.40
N ALA A 147 5.30 10.89 15.14
CA ALA A 147 4.74 9.64 15.65
C ALA A 147 5.41 8.43 14.97
N TYR A 148 5.66 8.49 13.66
CA TYR A 148 6.36 7.43 12.95
C TYR A 148 7.80 7.26 13.42
N GLU A 149 8.54 8.36 13.54
CA GLU A 149 9.95 8.34 13.97
C GLU A 149 10.10 7.92 15.44
N LYS A 150 9.29 8.48 16.34
CA LYS A 150 9.52 8.38 17.79
C LYS A 150 8.68 7.30 18.47
N LEU A 151 7.53 6.93 17.90
CA LEU A 151 6.60 5.98 18.52
C LEU A 151 6.48 4.67 17.75
N GLN A 152 6.46 4.71 16.42
CA GLN A 152 6.22 3.52 15.59
C GLN A 152 7.51 2.76 15.27
N HIS A 153 8.56 3.43 14.82
CA HIS A 153 9.81 2.77 14.47
C HIS A 153 10.46 1.98 15.62
N PRO A 154 10.43 2.45 16.89
CA PRO A 154 10.94 1.67 18.00
C PRO A 154 10.21 0.33 18.23
N ILE A 155 8.92 0.25 17.87
CA ILE A 155 8.07 -0.93 18.07
C ILE A 155 7.86 -1.75 16.78
N ASP A 156 8.47 -1.34 15.66
CA ASP A 156 8.41 -2.12 14.43
C ASP A 156 9.20 -3.44 14.59
N PRO A 157 8.54 -4.61 14.45
CA PRO A 157 9.21 -5.91 14.52
C PRO A 157 10.31 -6.08 13.46
N GLU A 158 10.23 -5.33 12.36
CA GLU A 158 11.13 -5.37 11.21
C GLU A 158 11.96 -4.07 11.05
N ARG A 159 12.11 -3.28 12.13
CA ARG A 159 12.89 -2.01 12.15
C ARG A 159 14.34 -2.12 11.67
N GLY A 160 14.86 -3.35 11.55
CA GLY A 160 16.18 -3.65 10.96
C GLY A 160 16.25 -3.37 9.46
N ILE A 161 15.14 -3.49 8.74
CA ILE A 161 15.05 -3.34 7.29
C ILE A 161 14.04 -2.29 6.86
N HIS A 162 13.22 -1.79 7.79
CA HIS A 162 12.28 -0.70 7.57
C HIS A 162 12.81 0.63 8.10
N SER A 163 12.22 1.71 7.58
CA SER A 163 12.48 3.08 8.00
C SER A 163 11.16 3.83 8.21
N PRO A 164 11.13 4.89 9.03
CA PRO A 164 9.98 5.78 9.14
C PRO A 164 9.48 6.32 7.79
N GLU A 165 10.39 6.66 6.89
CA GLU A 165 10.07 7.13 5.54
C GLU A 165 9.36 6.06 4.71
N LEU A 166 9.67 4.78 4.93
CA LEU A 166 8.98 3.69 4.26
C LEU A 166 7.51 3.60 4.73
N TYR A 167 7.25 3.80 6.03
CA TYR A 167 5.88 3.87 6.55
C TYR A 167 5.10 5.03 5.94
N ALA A 168 5.77 6.17 5.72
CA ALA A 168 5.18 7.32 5.05
C ALA A 168 4.70 6.97 3.64
N VAL A 169 5.55 6.31 2.85
CA VAL A 169 5.18 5.88 1.49
C VAL A 169 4.05 4.86 1.52
N TRP A 170 4.15 3.84 2.38
CA TRP A 170 3.14 2.79 2.52
C TRP A 170 1.76 3.32 2.90
N ASN A 171 1.69 4.19 3.92
CA ASN A 171 0.41 4.74 4.37
C ASN A 171 -0.12 5.86 3.46
N ALA A 172 0.66 6.39 2.53
CA ALA A 172 0.22 7.41 1.60
C ALA A 172 -0.42 6.86 0.30
N LYS A 173 -0.35 5.55 0.05
CA LYS A 173 -0.88 4.92 -1.17
C LYS A 173 -2.34 5.29 -1.47
N PRO A 174 -3.29 5.21 -0.51
CA PRO A 174 -4.69 5.58 -0.78
C PRO A 174 -4.82 7.04 -1.22
N TYR A 175 -4.07 7.95 -0.58
CA TYR A 175 -4.07 9.36 -0.95
C TYR A 175 -3.48 9.61 -2.34
N MET A 176 -2.35 9.00 -2.68
CA MET A 176 -1.69 9.19 -3.98
C MET A 176 -2.62 8.79 -5.14
N VAL A 177 -3.38 7.71 -4.99
CA VAL A 177 -4.37 7.32 -6.00
C VAL A 177 -5.55 8.27 -6.04
N LYS A 178 -6.10 8.65 -4.87
CA LYS A 178 -7.20 9.61 -4.78
C LYS A 178 -6.83 10.97 -5.41
N GLU A 179 -5.61 11.41 -5.20
CA GLU A 179 -5.10 12.67 -5.74
C GLU A 179 -4.87 12.57 -7.26
N ALA A 180 -4.40 11.43 -7.78
CA ALA A 180 -4.32 11.18 -9.22
C ALA A 180 -5.72 11.24 -9.88
N ILE A 181 -6.73 10.63 -9.25
CA ILE A 181 -8.13 10.71 -9.68
C ILE A 181 -8.61 12.17 -9.71
N ARG A 182 -8.34 12.94 -8.65
CA ARG A 182 -8.78 14.34 -8.52
C ARG A 182 -8.14 15.24 -9.58
N ARG A 183 -6.86 14.99 -9.90
CA ARG A 183 -6.12 15.73 -10.94
C ARG A 183 -6.72 15.48 -12.32
N GLY A 184 -7.17 14.26 -12.59
CA GLY A 184 -7.87 13.93 -13.83
C GLY A 184 -7.00 14.05 -15.08
N THR A 185 -5.66 14.02 -14.94
CA THR A 185 -4.71 14.09 -16.07
C THR A 185 -4.91 12.95 -17.05
N PHE A 186 -5.19 11.75 -16.52
CA PHE A 186 -5.50 10.55 -17.29
C PHE A 186 -6.79 9.93 -16.73
N PRO A 187 -7.97 10.44 -17.15
CA PRO A 187 -9.23 9.95 -16.63
C PRO A 187 -9.47 8.53 -17.15
N ALA A 188 -9.74 7.60 -16.22
CA ALA A 188 -9.82 6.17 -16.49
C ALA A 188 -11.03 5.52 -15.83
N HIS A 189 -11.44 4.35 -16.36
CA HIS A 189 -12.46 3.51 -15.73
C HIS A 189 -12.00 2.96 -14.37
N VAL A 190 -10.73 2.58 -14.27
CA VAL A 190 -10.10 2.15 -13.02
C VAL A 190 -8.74 2.81 -12.82
N TYR A 191 -8.34 2.90 -11.56
CA TYR A 191 -7.00 3.31 -11.15
C TYR A 191 -6.34 2.13 -10.43
N ALA A 192 -5.02 2.05 -10.54
CA ALA A 192 -4.23 1.03 -9.88
C ALA A 192 -3.14 1.69 -9.05
N TRP A 193 -3.04 1.35 -7.77
CA TRP A 193 -1.77 1.47 -7.08
C TRP A 193 -0.87 0.32 -7.50
N VAL A 194 0.38 0.61 -7.83
CA VAL A 194 1.41 -0.39 -8.16
C VAL A 194 2.73 0.02 -7.53
N ASP A 195 3.23 -0.75 -6.56
CA ASP A 195 4.56 -0.55 -5.99
C ASP A 195 5.62 -0.63 -7.10
N VAL A 196 6.56 0.30 -7.09
CA VAL A 196 7.54 0.42 -8.18
C VAL A 196 8.47 -0.78 -8.32
N GLY A 197 8.57 -1.60 -7.26
CA GLY A 197 9.32 -2.85 -7.23
C GLY A 197 8.50 -4.09 -7.59
N SER A 198 7.26 -3.96 -8.07
CA SER A 198 6.37 -5.11 -8.28
C SER A 198 6.72 -5.93 -9.53
N PHE A 199 7.50 -5.38 -10.46
CA PHE A 199 7.88 -6.06 -11.71
C PHE A 199 9.29 -6.63 -11.61
N ARG A 200 9.51 -7.52 -10.63
CA ARG A 200 10.84 -8.08 -10.33
C ARG A 200 11.07 -9.55 -10.69
N GLU A 201 10.04 -10.22 -11.21
CA GLU A 201 10.14 -11.62 -11.64
C GLU A 201 10.56 -11.75 -13.11
N HIS A 202 11.87 -11.69 -13.36
CA HIS A 202 12.45 -11.71 -14.71
C HIS A 202 12.08 -12.94 -15.56
N ASN A 203 11.67 -14.06 -14.94
CA ASN A 203 11.37 -15.32 -15.65
C ASN A 203 9.89 -15.48 -16.00
N LEU A 204 9.02 -14.58 -15.54
CA LEU A 204 7.56 -14.74 -15.60
C LEU A 204 6.83 -13.51 -16.14
N VAL A 205 7.51 -12.38 -16.11
CA VAL A 205 7.07 -11.10 -16.66
C VAL A 205 7.89 -10.96 -17.94
N GLY A 206 7.31 -11.30 -19.09
CA GLY A 206 7.91 -10.94 -20.38
C GLY A 206 8.04 -9.42 -20.50
N ASP A 207 8.34 -8.91 -21.69
CA ASP A 207 8.16 -7.48 -21.95
C ASP A 207 6.64 -7.21 -21.95
N LEU A 208 6.07 -6.93 -20.76
CA LEU A 208 4.66 -6.57 -20.53
C LEU A 208 4.39 -5.14 -21.04
N HIS A 209 4.74 -4.88 -22.28
CA HIS A 209 4.69 -3.55 -22.89
C HIS A 209 3.25 -3.04 -22.95
N ASP A 210 2.29 -3.87 -23.31
CA ASP A 210 0.89 -3.49 -23.47
C ASP A 210 0.05 -3.78 -22.20
N TRP A 211 0.70 -3.88 -21.05
CA TRP A 211 0.04 -4.04 -19.76
C TRP A 211 -0.51 -2.70 -19.22
N PRO A 212 -1.71 -2.69 -18.61
CA PRO A 212 -2.62 -3.82 -18.46
C PRO A 212 -3.50 -4.02 -19.70
N ASP A 213 -3.86 -5.26 -20.01
CA ASP A 213 -4.82 -5.61 -21.06
C ASP A 213 -6.20 -4.97 -20.74
N PRO A 214 -6.69 -4.03 -21.59
CA PRO A 214 -7.98 -3.38 -21.41
C PRO A 214 -9.16 -4.34 -21.31
N ILE A 215 -9.11 -5.50 -21.99
CA ILE A 215 -10.16 -6.52 -21.93
C ILE A 215 -10.19 -7.13 -20.53
N ARG A 216 -9.03 -7.55 -20.00
CA ARG A 216 -8.92 -8.12 -18.63
C ARG A 216 -9.34 -7.13 -17.57
N VAL A 217 -8.98 -5.86 -17.72
CA VAL A 217 -9.43 -4.80 -16.81
C VAL A 217 -10.95 -4.70 -16.80
N ARG A 218 -11.60 -4.70 -17.98
CA ARG A 218 -13.07 -4.65 -18.07
C ARG A 218 -13.74 -5.91 -17.51
N GLU A 219 -13.17 -7.09 -17.73
CA GLU A 219 -13.66 -8.36 -17.17
C GLU A 219 -13.61 -8.35 -15.63
N ALA A 220 -12.52 -7.83 -15.05
CA ALA A 220 -12.37 -7.72 -13.61
C ALA A 220 -13.31 -6.66 -13.01
N PHE A 221 -13.61 -5.59 -13.75
CA PHE A 221 -14.43 -4.45 -13.32
C PHE A 221 -15.61 -4.19 -14.28
N PRO A 222 -16.60 -5.10 -14.36
CA PRO A 222 -17.72 -4.96 -15.28
C PRO A 222 -18.68 -3.81 -14.91
N HIS A 223 -18.56 -3.23 -13.70
CA HIS A 223 -19.41 -2.15 -13.22
C HIS A 223 -18.58 -1.00 -12.63
N THR A 224 -19.01 0.24 -12.87
CA THR A 224 -18.26 1.46 -12.49
C THR A 224 -18.33 1.83 -11.00
N ASN A 225 -19.18 1.14 -10.22
CA ASN A 225 -19.29 1.30 -8.75
C ASN A 225 -18.63 0.14 -7.98
N SER A 226 -17.83 -0.68 -8.65
CA SER A 226 -17.24 -1.87 -8.05
C SER A 226 -16.25 -1.56 -6.93
N SER A 227 -16.20 -2.45 -5.95
CA SER A 227 -15.21 -2.54 -4.89
C SER A 227 -13.76 -2.42 -5.35
N LEU A 228 -12.86 -2.07 -4.42
CA LEU A 228 -11.43 -2.31 -4.63
C LEU A 228 -11.14 -3.81 -4.76
N LEU A 229 -10.18 -4.13 -5.61
CA LEU A 229 -9.62 -5.45 -5.85
C LEU A 229 -8.20 -5.50 -5.31
N PHE A 230 -7.98 -6.42 -4.37
CA PHE A 230 -6.68 -6.70 -3.77
C PHE A 230 -6.18 -8.08 -4.15
N GLU A 231 -4.88 -8.32 -3.99
CA GLU A 231 -4.28 -9.63 -4.19
C GLU A 231 -4.23 -10.39 -2.86
N HIS A 232 -4.77 -11.61 -2.84
CA HIS A 232 -4.74 -12.47 -1.67
C HIS A 232 -3.49 -13.36 -1.70
N ILE A 233 -2.68 -13.25 -0.65
CA ILE A 233 -1.47 -14.03 -0.48
C ILE A 233 -1.85 -15.37 0.13
N VAL A 234 -1.55 -16.44 -0.58
CA VAL A 234 -1.64 -17.80 -0.06
C VAL A 234 -0.23 -18.25 0.28
N HIS A 235 0.13 -18.28 1.56
CA HIS A 235 1.34 -18.98 2.03
C HIS A 235 0.97 -20.08 3.04
N GLY A 236 1.87 -21.03 3.29
CA GLY A 236 1.63 -22.20 4.18
C GLY A 236 1.22 -21.89 5.64
N GLY A 237 1.03 -20.63 6.03
CA GLY A 237 0.43 -20.19 7.31
C GLY A 237 -0.97 -19.57 7.20
N THR A 238 -1.55 -19.52 6.00
CA THR A 238 -2.84 -18.86 5.70
C THR A 238 -4.05 -19.43 6.46
N PRO A 239 -4.16 -20.75 6.75
CA PRO A 239 -5.36 -21.28 7.41
C PRO A 239 -5.63 -20.65 8.78
N GLY A 240 -4.57 -20.40 9.58
CA GLY A 240 -4.68 -19.74 10.88
C GLY A 240 -5.09 -18.27 10.76
N LEU A 241 -4.53 -17.55 9.78
CA LEU A 241 -4.85 -16.14 9.54
C LEU A 241 -6.27 -15.94 9.00
N ILE A 242 -6.76 -16.86 8.15
CA ILE A 242 -8.15 -16.84 7.68
C ILE A 242 -9.12 -17.15 8.81
N HIS A 243 -8.76 -18.07 9.71
CA HIS A 243 -9.55 -18.30 10.91
C HIS A 243 -9.62 -17.04 11.78
N GLN A 244 -8.47 -16.38 12.01
CA GLN A 244 -8.43 -15.11 12.74
C GLN A 244 -9.29 -14.03 12.06
N ALA A 245 -9.19 -13.90 10.73
CA ALA A 245 -9.99 -12.96 9.94
C ALA A 245 -11.49 -13.22 10.04
N ARG A 246 -11.95 -14.48 10.09
CA ARG A 246 -13.36 -14.83 10.32
C ARG A 246 -13.84 -14.44 11.70
N SER A 247 -13.01 -14.65 12.72
CA SER A 247 -13.32 -14.29 14.10
C SER A 247 -13.07 -12.82 14.41
N PHE A 248 -12.53 -12.05 13.46
CA PHE A 248 -12.12 -10.67 13.69
C PHE A 248 -13.36 -9.78 13.89
N SER A 249 -13.69 -9.57 15.16
CA SER A 249 -14.64 -8.55 15.57
C SER A 249 -13.91 -7.26 15.89
N SER A 250 -14.49 -6.13 15.48
CA SER A 250 -14.01 -4.80 15.87
C SER A 250 -13.99 -4.57 17.38
N SER A 251 -14.65 -5.43 18.16
CA SER A 251 -14.74 -5.36 19.62
C SER A 251 -13.62 -6.07 20.39
N SER A 252 -12.85 -6.97 19.76
CA SER A 252 -11.87 -7.82 20.48
C SER A 252 -10.41 -7.57 20.09
N GLU A 253 -10.13 -7.19 18.84
CA GLU A 253 -8.77 -6.96 18.36
C GLU A 253 -8.66 -5.63 17.59
N PRO A 254 -7.66 -4.78 17.91
CA PRO A 254 -7.56 -3.48 17.26
C PRO A 254 -7.08 -3.60 15.80
N LEU A 255 -6.30 -4.65 15.47
CA LEU A 255 -5.61 -4.83 14.19
C LEU A 255 -5.45 -6.32 13.85
N LEU A 256 -5.73 -6.69 12.60
CA LEU A 256 -5.48 -8.02 12.06
C LEU A 256 -4.05 -8.08 11.48
N VAL A 257 -3.13 -8.68 12.24
CA VAL A 257 -1.72 -8.81 11.86
C VAL A 257 -1.51 -10.09 11.04
N GLY A 258 -0.79 -9.99 9.93
CA GLY A 258 -0.41 -11.13 9.09
C GLY A 258 -0.29 -10.75 7.62
N ASP A 259 0.18 -11.69 6.81
CA ASP A 259 0.30 -11.51 5.37
C ASP A 259 -0.87 -12.20 4.65
N ILE A 260 -2.07 -11.59 4.73
CA ILE A 260 -3.29 -12.11 4.09
C ILE A 260 -3.46 -11.50 2.69
N ILE A 261 -3.24 -10.18 2.58
CA ILE A 261 -3.41 -9.42 1.35
C ILE A 261 -2.10 -8.77 0.98
N ALA A 262 -1.71 -8.75 -0.30
CA ALA A 262 -0.56 -7.99 -0.73
C ALA A 262 -0.91 -6.48 -0.77
N GLY A 263 -0.10 -5.67 -0.07
CA GLY A 263 -0.15 -4.20 -0.19
C GLY A 263 0.58 -3.66 -1.42
N THR A 264 1.18 -4.55 -2.23
CA THR A 264 2.03 -4.20 -3.37
C THR A 264 1.25 -3.62 -4.54
N THR A 265 0.00 -4.05 -4.73
CA THR A 265 -0.85 -3.60 -5.84
C THR A 265 -2.31 -3.72 -5.45
N PHE A 266 -3.12 -2.71 -5.82
CA PHE A 266 -4.58 -2.77 -5.68
C PHE A 266 -5.27 -1.85 -6.66
N TRP A 267 -6.48 -2.24 -7.05
CA TRP A 267 -7.19 -1.67 -8.21
C TRP A 267 -8.61 -1.28 -7.84
N GLY A 268 -9.17 -0.29 -8.54
CA GLY A 268 -10.60 -0.05 -8.50
C GLY A 268 -11.06 1.23 -9.18
N PRO A 269 -12.38 1.45 -9.25
CA PRO A 269 -12.92 2.67 -9.83
C PRO A 269 -12.74 3.87 -8.89
N PRO A 270 -12.80 5.11 -9.41
CA PRO A 270 -12.62 6.34 -8.64
C PRO A 270 -13.39 6.40 -7.31
N LYS A 271 -14.68 6.05 -7.33
CA LYS A 271 -15.56 6.10 -6.16
C LYS A 271 -15.12 5.13 -5.04
N ALA A 272 -14.56 3.98 -5.40
CA ALA A 272 -14.08 3.01 -4.42
C ALA A 272 -12.84 3.51 -3.67
N PHE A 273 -11.94 4.22 -4.36
CA PHE A 273 -10.78 4.84 -3.73
C PHE A 273 -11.15 5.97 -2.78
N GLU A 274 -12.20 6.74 -3.07
CA GLU A 274 -12.67 7.80 -2.16
C GLU A 274 -13.13 7.23 -0.81
N ALA A 275 -13.99 6.21 -0.85
CA ALA A 275 -14.46 5.53 0.37
C ALA A 275 -13.31 4.84 1.10
N TYR A 276 -12.47 4.11 0.36
CA TYR A 276 -11.33 3.41 0.95
C TYR A 276 -10.33 4.33 1.63
N ALA A 277 -9.96 5.45 1.01
CA ALA A 277 -9.03 6.39 1.62
C ALA A 277 -9.60 6.98 2.92
N ALA A 278 -10.90 7.28 2.97
CA ALA A 278 -11.56 7.76 4.18
C ALA A 278 -11.51 6.70 5.30
N ASP A 279 -11.89 5.46 5.01
CA ASP A 279 -11.88 4.36 5.98
C ASP A 279 -10.45 4.03 6.45
N PHE A 280 -9.49 4.07 5.53
CA PHE A 280 -8.08 3.81 5.82
C PHE A 280 -7.51 4.84 6.79
N TYR A 281 -7.67 6.14 6.52
CA TYR A 281 -7.13 7.16 7.42
C TYR A 281 -7.89 7.25 8.74
N ALA A 282 -9.21 7.01 8.75
CA ALA A 282 -9.96 6.91 10.00
C ALA A 282 -9.45 5.77 10.89
N LEU A 283 -9.12 4.61 10.30
CA LEU A 283 -8.54 3.50 11.04
C LEU A 283 -7.11 3.81 11.49
N HIS A 284 -6.27 4.28 10.59
CA HIS A 284 -4.88 4.64 10.83
C HIS A 284 -4.76 5.63 12.00
N ASP A 285 -5.46 6.76 11.95
CA ASP A 285 -5.33 7.84 12.93
C ASP A 285 -5.83 7.41 14.31
N ARG A 286 -6.92 6.63 14.34
CA ARG A 286 -7.45 6.05 15.57
C ARG A 286 -6.43 5.13 16.24
N LEU A 287 -5.81 4.23 15.48
CA LEU A 287 -4.85 3.28 16.04
C LEU A 287 -3.51 3.95 16.41
N LEU A 288 -3.05 4.90 15.59
CA LEU A 288 -1.85 5.68 15.88
C LEU A 288 -2.00 6.48 17.18
N SER A 289 -3.17 7.09 17.41
CA SER A 289 -3.45 7.89 18.60
C SER A 289 -3.63 7.06 19.89
N GLN A 290 -4.00 5.78 19.78
CA GLN A 290 -4.04 4.87 20.95
C GLN A 290 -2.63 4.58 21.49
N GLY A 291 -1.61 4.64 20.63
CA GLY A 291 -0.24 4.27 20.99
C GLY A 291 -0.08 2.76 21.23
N GLY A 292 1.17 2.28 21.25
CA GLY A 292 1.49 0.88 21.54
C GLY A 292 1.09 -0.13 20.46
N ILE A 293 0.45 0.30 19.37
CA ILE A 293 0.09 -0.51 18.20
C ILE A 293 0.93 -0.04 17.02
N PHE A 294 1.58 -1.00 16.35
CA PHE A 294 2.35 -0.72 15.14
C PHE A 294 1.43 -0.63 13.91
N VAL A 295 1.32 0.55 13.33
CA VAL A 295 0.54 0.89 12.12
C VAL A 295 1.43 1.33 10.95
N GLY A 296 2.76 1.21 11.08
CA GLY A 296 3.69 1.61 10.03
C GLY A 296 3.59 0.79 8.76
N LYS A 297 3.12 -0.47 8.84
CA LYS A 297 2.90 -1.38 7.71
C LYS A 297 1.44 -1.28 7.24
N ASP A 298 1.22 -0.76 6.03
CA ASP A 298 -0.10 -0.59 5.40
C ASP A 298 -0.92 -1.89 5.33
N GLN A 299 -0.25 -3.02 5.09
CA GLN A 299 -0.85 -4.34 4.96
C GLN A 299 -1.74 -4.72 6.15
N THR A 300 -1.34 -4.38 7.38
CA THR A 300 -2.12 -4.74 8.58
C THR A 300 -3.39 -3.90 8.70
N LEU A 301 -3.35 -2.65 8.23
CA LEU A 301 -4.53 -1.79 8.12
C LEU A 301 -5.47 -2.31 7.04
N ILE A 302 -4.94 -2.70 5.87
CA ILE A 302 -5.70 -3.29 4.77
C ILE A 302 -6.42 -4.55 5.24
N ASN A 303 -5.71 -5.50 5.84
CA ASN A 303 -6.31 -6.73 6.38
C ASN A 303 -7.47 -6.42 7.35
N SER A 304 -7.25 -5.47 8.25
CA SER A 304 -8.26 -5.06 9.24
C SER A 304 -9.51 -4.47 8.60
N LEU A 305 -9.35 -3.67 7.54
CA LEU A 305 -10.48 -3.10 6.78
C LEU A 305 -11.26 -4.18 6.04
N LEU A 306 -10.54 -5.12 5.39
CA LEU A 306 -11.15 -6.22 4.66
C LEU A 306 -11.95 -7.13 5.59
N ALA A 307 -11.37 -7.50 6.74
CA ALA A 307 -12.05 -8.35 7.71
C ALA A 307 -13.30 -7.68 8.32
N ARG A 308 -13.30 -6.36 8.48
CA ARG A 308 -14.47 -5.59 8.96
C ARG A 308 -15.56 -5.43 7.92
N ASN A 309 -15.19 -5.37 6.63
CA ASN A 309 -16.12 -5.13 5.53
C ASN A 309 -15.96 -6.18 4.42
N PRO A 310 -16.10 -7.48 4.71
CA PRO A 310 -15.66 -8.55 3.81
C PRO A 310 -16.50 -8.62 2.52
N LYS A 311 -17.71 -8.06 2.52
CA LYS A 311 -18.57 -7.95 1.33
C LYS A 311 -18.24 -6.74 0.44
N THR A 312 -17.54 -5.76 0.99
CA THR A 312 -17.21 -4.50 0.30
C THR A 312 -15.95 -4.62 -0.53
N PHE A 313 -15.02 -5.51 -0.16
CA PHE A 313 -13.74 -5.67 -0.85
C PHE A 313 -13.72 -6.95 -1.69
N ARG A 314 -13.04 -6.87 -2.84
CA ARG A 314 -12.80 -8.00 -3.72
C ARG A 314 -11.34 -8.40 -3.63
N VAL A 315 -11.09 -9.68 -3.84
CA VAL A 315 -9.77 -10.28 -3.81
C VAL A 315 -9.57 -11.20 -5.00
N LEU A 316 -8.35 -11.20 -5.51
CA LEU A 316 -7.85 -12.15 -6.47
C LEU A 316 -6.95 -13.13 -5.72
N ARG A 317 -7.31 -14.41 -5.74
CA ARG A 317 -6.56 -15.47 -5.06
C ARG A 317 -5.95 -16.40 -6.08
N CYS A 318 -4.61 -16.45 -6.15
CA CYS A 318 -3.92 -17.53 -6.84
C CYS A 318 -4.26 -18.86 -6.15
N LEU A 319 -4.57 -19.90 -6.92
CA LEU A 319 -5.00 -21.19 -6.37
C LEU A 319 -3.83 -21.90 -5.66
N ASP A 320 -4.07 -22.38 -4.44
CA ASP A 320 -3.08 -22.98 -3.54
C ASP A 320 -2.34 -24.16 -4.22
N ASP A 321 -3.08 -25.05 -4.89
CA ASP A 321 -2.54 -26.24 -5.55
C ASP A 321 -1.62 -25.93 -6.75
N MET A 322 -1.79 -24.75 -7.34
CA MET A 322 -1.00 -24.26 -8.46
C MET A 322 0.24 -23.50 -7.99
N GLN A 323 0.14 -22.84 -6.85
CA GLN A 323 1.27 -22.16 -6.23
C GLN A 323 2.30 -23.16 -5.69
N ASP A 324 1.84 -24.26 -5.07
CA ASP A 324 2.71 -25.36 -4.62
C ASP A 324 3.47 -26.03 -5.79
N ARG A 325 2.94 -25.93 -7.01
CA ARG A 325 3.59 -26.42 -8.24
C ARG A 325 4.50 -25.37 -8.90
N GLY A 326 4.62 -24.17 -8.32
CA GLY A 326 5.36 -23.04 -8.87
C GLY A 326 4.79 -22.50 -10.20
N ALA A 327 3.59 -22.93 -10.60
CA ALA A 327 3.04 -22.66 -11.93
C ALA A 327 2.59 -21.20 -12.12
N CYS A 328 2.41 -20.47 -11.02
CA CYS A 328 1.89 -19.10 -11.01
C CYS A 328 2.91 -18.05 -10.53
N GLY A 329 4.14 -18.45 -10.19
CA GLY A 329 5.20 -17.56 -9.67
C GLY A 329 4.96 -17.03 -8.26
N ASP A 330 5.60 -15.90 -7.95
CA ASP A 330 5.48 -15.23 -6.66
C ASP A 330 4.03 -14.72 -6.44
N PRO A 331 3.36 -15.16 -5.36
CA PRO A 331 1.99 -14.76 -5.00
C PRO A 331 1.87 -13.32 -4.47
N TRP A 332 2.97 -12.56 -4.43
CA TRP A 332 2.95 -11.14 -4.12
C TRP A 332 2.78 -10.26 -5.37
N PHE A 333 2.90 -10.86 -6.57
CA PHE A 333 2.94 -10.19 -7.89
C PHE A 333 2.13 -10.95 -8.95
N TYR A 334 0.97 -11.46 -8.56
CA TYR A 334 0.06 -12.19 -9.43
C TYR A 334 -0.72 -11.24 -10.35
N PHE A 335 -0.97 -9.99 -9.93
CA PHE A 335 -1.67 -9.01 -10.78
C PHE A 335 -0.96 -8.72 -12.11
N GLN A 336 0.37 -8.75 -12.14
CA GLN A 336 1.15 -8.57 -13.36
C GLN A 336 0.69 -9.58 -14.42
N LYS A 337 0.54 -10.84 -14.04
CA LYS A 337 0.11 -11.90 -14.97
C LYS A 337 -1.38 -11.89 -15.23
N TYR A 338 -2.20 -11.62 -14.21
CA TYR A 338 -3.64 -11.63 -14.34
C TYR A 338 -4.13 -10.63 -15.40
N PHE A 339 -3.54 -9.43 -15.40
CA PHE A 339 -3.84 -8.35 -16.34
C PHE A 339 -2.94 -8.30 -17.57
N ALA A 340 -2.02 -9.25 -17.76
CA ALA A 340 -1.21 -9.32 -18.97
C ALA A 340 -2.01 -9.84 -20.17
N LEU A 341 -1.61 -9.40 -21.37
CA LEU A 341 -2.04 -10.02 -22.61
C LEU A 341 -1.53 -11.47 -22.67
N ASP A 342 -2.36 -12.37 -23.20
CA ASP A 342 -1.97 -13.78 -23.37
C ASP A 342 -0.71 -13.94 -24.25
N SER A 343 -0.48 -13.02 -25.20
CA SER A 343 0.70 -13.01 -26.07
C SER A 343 1.98 -12.54 -25.39
N GLU A 344 1.90 -11.85 -24.26
CA GLU A 344 3.06 -11.33 -23.50
C GLU A 344 3.48 -12.29 -22.37
N LEU A 345 2.68 -13.31 -22.11
CA LEU A 345 2.99 -14.36 -21.15
C LEU A 345 3.90 -15.42 -21.79
N PRO A 346 4.82 -16.04 -21.03
CA PRO A 346 5.63 -17.15 -21.52
C PRO A 346 4.76 -18.28 -22.13
N GLN A 347 5.24 -18.94 -23.19
CA GLN A 347 4.47 -20.01 -23.86
C GLN A 347 4.09 -21.18 -22.94
N ASN A 348 4.88 -21.42 -21.90
CA ASN A 348 4.67 -22.43 -20.87
C ASN A 348 3.94 -21.87 -19.62
N TYR A 349 3.40 -20.66 -19.69
CA TYR A 349 2.61 -20.09 -18.60
C TYR A 349 1.23 -20.75 -18.58
N HIS A 350 0.98 -21.52 -17.52
CA HIS A 350 -0.24 -22.33 -17.37
C HIS A 350 -1.05 -21.96 -16.12
N CYS A 351 -0.81 -20.79 -15.53
CA CYS A 351 -1.60 -20.39 -14.39
C CYS A 351 -3.01 -19.96 -14.84
N PRO A 352 -4.08 -20.62 -14.38
CA PRO A 352 -5.44 -20.22 -14.70
C PRO A 352 -5.70 -18.84 -14.13
N ARG A 353 -6.59 -18.07 -14.76
CA ARG A 353 -7.10 -16.81 -14.21
C ARG A 353 -8.30 -17.12 -13.32
N PRO A 354 -8.16 -17.11 -11.98
CA PRO A 354 -9.26 -17.41 -11.08
C PRO A 354 -10.32 -16.31 -11.17
N PRO A 355 -11.58 -16.62 -10.84
CA PRO A 355 -12.59 -15.59 -10.74
C PRO A 355 -12.23 -14.63 -9.60
N VAL A 356 -12.52 -13.35 -9.80
CA VAL A 356 -12.46 -12.36 -8.72
C VAL A 356 -13.61 -12.63 -7.75
N ARG A 357 -13.31 -12.62 -6.45
CA ARG A 357 -14.27 -12.93 -5.39
C ARG A 357 -14.35 -11.79 -4.39
N THR A 358 -15.42 -11.71 -3.62
CA THR A 358 -15.44 -10.91 -2.39
C THR A 358 -14.55 -11.55 -1.33
N PHE A 359 -14.06 -10.75 -0.38
CA PHE A 359 -13.32 -11.30 0.74
C PHE A 359 -14.19 -12.24 1.60
N ALA A 360 -15.50 -11.95 1.72
CA ALA A 360 -16.47 -12.82 2.38
C ALA A 360 -16.51 -14.24 1.77
N GLU A 361 -16.55 -14.34 0.43
CA GLU A 361 -16.50 -15.65 -0.24
C GLU A 361 -15.19 -16.39 0.04
N VAL A 362 -14.06 -15.69 0.09
CA VAL A 362 -12.77 -16.31 0.48
C VAL A 362 -12.80 -16.79 1.92
N LEU A 363 -13.41 -16.02 2.82
CA LEU A 363 -13.68 -16.47 4.18
C LEU A 363 -14.65 -17.65 4.22
N GLU A 364 -15.60 -17.83 3.31
CA GLU A 364 -16.52 -18.98 3.35
C GLU A 364 -15.92 -20.27 2.79
N MET A 365 -14.93 -20.19 1.90
CA MET A 365 -14.25 -21.32 1.28
C MET A 365 -13.33 -22.11 2.23
N GLY A 366 -13.67 -22.21 3.52
CA GLY A 366 -12.91 -22.82 4.60
C GLY A 366 -12.61 -24.31 4.54
N ARG A 367 -12.34 -24.84 3.35
CA ARG A 367 -11.61 -26.07 3.15
C ARG A 367 -10.17 -25.69 2.81
N TYR A 368 -9.37 -25.55 3.86
CA TYR A 368 -7.92 -25.65 3.81
C TYR A 368 -7.54 -26.99 4.42
#